data_AF-A0A0H2R968-F1
#
_entry.id   AF-A0A0H2R968-F1
#
_cell.length_a   1.000
_cell.length_b   1.000
_cell.length_c   1.000
_cell.angle_alpha   90.00
_cell.angle_beta   90.00
_cell.angle_gamma   90.00
#
_symmetry.space_group_name_H-M   'P 1'
#
loop_
_entity.id
_entity.type
_entity.pdbx_description
1 polymer ?
#
loop_
_entity_poly.entity_id
_entity_poly.type
_entity_poly.pdbx_seq_one_letter_code
_entity_poly.pdbx_strand_id
1 'polypeptide(L)'
;MASVSWQSIAHYQALSPRSFELSYPPMPRSIDRDNARKLQLLPYYNTVFLIDDSLSMMFTRNNDEKANWAIVEIWLGVMAEIAARYNPNGIEIRFFHSREIGRGIKDRNGVRNLFSKVFWFTTGTPTKTSISVVLDEYFSGYRLTPQGLEMPKALNLIVITDGAPSSPSEDPTGVILNCIQWLDQYGVPVNDREVGITFAQVGRDPRATLFRSRQDIIHHMPSMRRNQRKIVYTLKSKLNSVVLSNNDYNRKVIKLLLGVIDKT
;
A
#
# COMPACT_ATOMS: atom_id res chain seq x y z
N MET A 1 9.69 -23.22 -17.05
CA MET A 1 9.50 -21.80 -17.43
C MET A 1 8.65 -21.79 -18.69
N ALA A 2 7.38 -21.40 -18.61
CA ALA A 2 6.52 -21.29 -19.79
C ALA A 2 6.69 -19.88 -20.36
N SER A 3 7.18 -19.77 -21.60
CA SER A 3 7.23 -18.52 -22.34
C SER A 3 5.80 -18.10 -22.70
N VAL A 4 5.38 -16.92 -22.23
CA VAL A 4 4.11 -16.32 -22.64
C VAL A 4 4.34 -15.72 -24.03
N SER A 5 3.53 -16.13 -25.02
CA SER A 5 3.68 -15.68 -26.40
C SER A 5 3.17 -14.24 -26.59
N TRP A 6 3.70 -13.54 -27.60
CA TRP A 6 3.24 -12.20 -27.98
C TRP A 6 1.76 -12.15 -28.38
N GLN A 7 1.21 -13.26 -28.89
CA GLN A 7 -0.22 -13.39 -29.17
C GLN A 7 -1.07 -13.38 -27.90
N SER A 8 -0.58 -14.00 -26.81
CA SER A 8 -1.24 -13.92 -25.50
C SER A 8 -1.23 -12.49 -24.97
N ILE A 9 -0.10 -11.76 -25.09
CA ILE A 9 0.01 -10.37 -24.62
C ILE A 9 -0.95 -9.44 -25.39
N ALA A 10 -1.05 -9.58 -26.71
CA ALA A 10 -1.99 -8.80 -27.53
C ALA A 10 -3.46 -9.13 -27.22
N HIS A 11 -3.78 -10.41 -26.94
CA HIS A 11 -5.09 -10.83 -26.46
C HIS A 11 -5.42 -10.20 -25.10
N TYR A 12 -4.45 -10.11 -24.18
CA TYR A 12 -4.64 -9.44 -22.88
C TYR A 12 -4.73 -7.90 -22.98
N GLN A 13 -4.09 -7.27 -23.96
CA GLN A 13 -4.30 -5.86 -24.27
C GLN A 13 -5.70 -5.59 -24.84
N ALA A 14 -6.26 -6.52 -25.63
CA ALA A 14 -7.65 -6.46 -26.08
C ALA A 14 -8.67 -6.73 -24.96
N LEU A 15 -8.26 -7.50 -23.94
CA LEU A 15 -8.95 -7.66 -22.65
C LEU A 15 -8.58 -6.56 -21.63
N SER A 16 -7.84 -5.52 -22.03
CA SER A 16 -7.76 -4.28 -21.27
C SER A 16 -9.18 -3.97 -20.80
N PRO A 17 -9.41 -3.74 -19.50
CA PRO A 17 -10.75 -3.59 -18.95
C PRO A 17 -11.36 -2.25 -19.40
N ARG A 18 -11.60 -2.08 -20.71
CA ARG A 18 -12.78 -1.40 -21.20
C ARG A 18 -13.95 -2.22 -20.67
N SER A 19 -14.50 -1.75 -19.57
CA SER A 19 -15.75 -2.23 -18.96
C SER A 19 -15.79 -3.71 -18.56
N PHE A 20 -15.03 -4.09 -17.53
CA PHE A 20 -15.81 -4.69 -16.45
C PHE A 20 -16.58 -3.51 -15.85
N GLU A 21 -17.91 -3.50 -15.96
CA GLU A 21 -18.74 -2.66 -15.08
C GLU A 21 -18.49 -3.14 -13.65
N LEU A 22 -17.36 -2.72 -13.09
CA LEU A 22 -17.03 -2.94 -11.70
C LEU A 22 -17.96 -2.00 -10.94
N SER A 23 -19.11 -2.54 -10.52
CA SER A 23 -19.96 -1.89 -9.55
C SER A 23 -19.12 -1.70 -8.29
N TYR A 24 -18.64 -0.48 -8.08
CA TYR A 24 -18.03 -0.13 -6.81
C TYR A 24 -19.06 -0.40 -5.71
N PRO A 25 -18.63 -0.92 -4.57
CA PRO A 25 -19.55 -1.06 -3.45
C PRO A 25 -20.10 0.34 -3.11
N PRO A 26 -21.36 0.43 -2.67
CA PRO A 26 -21.91 1.70 -2.22
C PRO A 26 -21.01 2.26 -1.13
N MET A 27 -20.77 3.57 -1.16
CA MET A 27 -19.98 4.19 -0.11
C MET A 27 -20.64 3.94 1.26
N PRO A 28 -19.83 3.75 2.32
CA PRO A 28 -20.36 3.78 3.68
C PRO A 28 -21.22 5.03 3.87
N ARG A 29 -22.53 4.82 4.11
CA ARG A 29 -23.49 5.91 4.39
C ARG A 29 -23.10 6.64 5.67
N SER A 30 -22.61 5.91 6.66
CA SER A 30 -22.06 6.44 7.89
C SER A 30 -20.83 5.63 8.29
N ILE A 31 -19.80 6.33 8.77
CA ILE A 31 -18.67 5.73 9.47
C ILE A 31 -19.00 5.84 10.96
N ASP A 32 -18.87 4.74 11.71
CA ASP A 32 -19.12 4.78 13.15
C ASP A 32 -18.17 5.77 13.86
N ARG A 33 -18.57 6.24 15.03
CA ARG A 33 -17.85 7.33 15.74
C ARG A 33 -16.40 6.96 16.05
N ASP A 34 -16.12 5.72 16.39
CA ASP A 34 -14.77 5.28 16.75
C ASP A 34 -13.85 5.32 15.53
N ASN A 35 -14.32 4.77 14.40
CA ASN A 35 -13.59 4.86 13.15
C ASN A 35 -13.47 6.30 12.64
N ALA A 36 -14.51 7.12 12.76
CA ALA A 36 -14.46 8.53 12.38
C ALA A 36 -13.41 9.30 13.19
N ARG A 37 -13.27 9.00 14.50
CA ARG A 37 -12.23 9.57 15.37
C ARG A 37 -10.83 9.13 14.93
N LYS A 38 -10.65 7.87 14.54
CA LYS A 38 -9.36 7.39 14.04
C LYS A 38 -8.96 8.02 12.70
N LEU A 39 -9.92 8.23 11.80
CA LEU A 39 -9.68 8.88 10.50
C LEU A 39 -9.24 10.34 10.63
N GLN A 40 -9.44 10.99 11.79
CA GLN A 40 -8.84 12.30 12.11
C GLN A 40 -7.31 12.26 12.16
N LEU A 41 -6.67 11.09 12.12
CA LEU A 41 -5.22 10.97 11.98
C LEU A 41 -4.74 11.31 10.57
N LEU A 42 -5.56 11.08 9.53
CA LEU A 42 -5.13 11.20 8.12
C LEU A 42 -4.52 12.56 7.75
N PRO A 43 -5.00 13.72 8.26
CA PRO A 43 -4.40 15.02 7.97
C PRO A 43 -2.97 15.18 8.47
N TYR A 44 -2.49 14.37 9.41
CA TYR A 44 -1.12 14.44 9.93
C TYR A 44 -0.13 13.61 9.11
N TYR A 45 -0.63 12.77 8.19
CA TYR A 45 0.21 11.89 7.39
C TYR A 45 0.11 12.20 5.89
N ASN A 46 1.19 11.93 5.15
CA ASN A 46 1.12 11.66 3.73
C ASN A 46 0.80 10.17 3.54
N THR A 47 -0.38 9.85 3.01
CA THR A 47 -0.80 8.46 2.79
C THR A 47 -0.42 8.04 1.37
N VAL A 48 0.57 7.15 1.27
CA VAL A 48 1.12 6.66 0.00
C VAL A 48 0.77 5.19 -0.16
N PHE A 49 0.05 4.84 -1.22
CA PHE A 49 -0.14 3.46 -1.64
C PHE A 49 0.91 3.09 -2.68
N LEU A 50 1.71 2.06 -2.39
CA LEU A 50 2.67 1.50 -3.31
C LEU A 50 2.15 0.15 -3.82
N ILE A 51 1.80 0.12 -5.09
CA ILE A 51 1.03 -0.96 -5.71
C ILE A 51 1.93 -1.82 -6.59
N ASP A 52 1.85 -3.12 -6.41
CA ASP A 52 2.41 -4.08 -7.35
C ASP A 52 1.67 -4.00 -8.69
N ASP A 53 2.39 -3.65 -9.75
CA ASP A 53 1.93 -3.61 -11.14
C ASP A 53 2.61 -4.68 -12.00
N SER A 54 3.15 -5.72 -11.37
CA SER A 54 3.69 -6.88 -12.07
C SER A 54 2.60 -7.67 -12.79
N LEU A 55 3.02 -8.42 -13.81
CA LEU A 55 2.14 -9.22 -14.65
C LEU A 55 1.26 -10.21 -13.86
N SER A 56 1.66 -10.69 -12.67
CA SER A 56 0.82 -11.60 -11.86
C SER A 56 -0.49 -10.97 -11.41
N MET A 57 -0.52 -9.65 -11.23
CA MET A 57 -1.69 -8.90 -10.78
C MET A 57 -2.84 -8.91 -11.81
N MET A 58 -2.54 -9.21 -13.09
CA MET A 58 -3.55 -9.29 -14.17
C MET A 58 -4.41 -10.55 -14.08
N PHE A 59 -3.97 -11.57 -13.39
CA PHE A 59 -4.62 -12.88 -13.45
C PHE A 59 -5.46 -13.16 -12.21
N THR A 60 -6.54 -13.89 -12.43
CA THR A 60 -7.22 -14.61 -11.37
C THR A 60 -6.44 -15.90 -11.11
N ARG A 61 -6.15 -16.19 -9.84
CA ARG A 61 -5.68 -17.52 -9.45
C ARG A 61 -6.82 -18.25 -8.77
N ASN A 62 -7.11 -19.47 -9.19
CA ASN A 62 -8.07 -20.38 -8.54
C ASN A 62 -9.55 -19.96 -8.64
N ASN A 63 -10.10 -19.80 -9.84
CA ASN A 63 -11.53 -19.56 -10.09
C ASN A 63 -12.12 -18.27 -9.49
N ASP A 64 -11.28 -17.32 -9.04
CA ASP A 64 -11.75 -15.99 -8.66
C ASP A 64 -12.31 -15.27 -9.91
N GLU A 65 -13.42 -14.54 -9.76
CA GLU A 65 -14.08 -13.86 -10.88
C GLU A 65 -13.33 -12.63 -11.40
N LYS A 66 -12.43 -12.05 -10.58
CA LYS A 66 -11.81 -10.73 -10.83
C LYS A 66 -10.31 -10.74 -10.59
N ALA A 67 -9.56 -10.15 -11.52
CA ALA A 67 -8.11 -9.96 -11.41
C ALA A 67 -7.74 -9.17 -10.15
N ASN A 68 -6.59 -9.49 -9.54
CA ASN A 68 -6.10 -8.82 -8.32
C ASN A 68 -6.02 -7.30 -8.50
N TRP A 69 -5.60 -6.82 -9.66
CA TRP A 69 -5.56 -5.40 -9.96
C TRP A 69 -6.92 -4.71 -9.98
N ALA A 70 -7.92 -5.33 -10.58
CA ALA A 70 -9.29 -4.81 -10.57
C ALA A 70 -9.82 -4.72 -9.14
N ILE A 71 -9.46 -5.67 -8.27
CA ILE A 71 -9.77 -5.61 -6.84
C ILE A 71 -9.05 -4.40 -6.21
N VAL A 72 -7.73 -4.26 -6.40
CA VAL A 72 -6.96 -3.13 -5.84
C VAL A 72 -7.50 -1.78 -6.28
N GLU A 73 -7.82 -1.61 -7.56
CA GLU A 73 -8.42 -0.38 -8.11
C GLU A 73 -9.70 0.02 -7.37
N ILE A 74 -10.59 -0.95 -7.11
CA ILE A 74 -11.84 -0.71 -6.40
C ILE A 74 -11.58 -0.30 -4.95
N TRP A 75 -10.70 -1.03 -4.27
CA TRP A 75 -10.33 -0.75 -2.88
C TRP A 75 -9.72 0.65 -2.75
N LEU A 76 -8.81 1.02 -3.67
CA LEU A 76 -8.21 2.36 -3.70
C LEU A 76 -9.23 3.44 -3.98
N GLY A 77 -10.19 3.24 -4.90
CA GLY A 77 -11.22 4.24 -5.17
C GLY A 77 -12.09 4.53 -3.96
N VAL A 78 -12.47 3.50 -3.19
CA VAL A 78 -13.21 3.70 -1.92
C VAL A 78 -12.32 4.38 -0.88
N MET A 79 -11.08 3.94 -0.72
CA MET A 79 -10.14 4.55 0.23
C MET A 79 -9.87 6.02 -0.10
N ALA A 80 -9.72 6.39 -1.38
CA ALA A 80 -9.55 7.76 -1.81
C ALA A 80 -10.74 8.64 -1.40
N GLU A 81 -11.97 8.18 -1.66
CA GLU A 81 -13.19 8.91 -1.28
C GLU A 81 -13.35 9.04 0.23
N ILE A 82 -12.99 8.02 1.02
CA ILE A 82 -13.01 8.12 2.48
C ILE A 82 -11.93 9.09 2.94
N ALA A 83 -10.70 8.94 2.46
CA ALA A 83 -9.57 9.77 2.86
C ALA A 83 -9.83 11.26 2.57
N ALA A 84 -10.41 11.58 1.42
CA ALA A 84 -10.72 12.95 1.02
C ALA A 84 -11.72 13.66 1.94
N ARG A 85 -12.56 12.92 2.69
CA ARG A 85 -13.47 13.50 3.70
C ARG A 85 -12.74 14.08 4.91
N TYR A 86 -11.55 13.54 5.22
CA TYR A 86 -10.77 13.90 6.41
C TYR A 86 -9.51 14.69 6.05
N ASN A 87 -8.83 14.30 4.96
CA ASN A 87 -7.63 14.94 4.46
C ASN A 87 -7.89 15.50 3.04
N PRO A 88 -8.09 16.82 2.88
CA PRO A 88 -8.40 17.44 1.59
C PRO A 88 -7.25 17.35 0.59
N ASN A 89 -6.03 17.00 1.01
CA ASN A 89 -4.90 16.77 0.10
C ASN A 89 -5.02 15.44 -0.67
N GLY A 90 -5.92 14.53 -0.26
CA GLY A 90 -6.10 13.22 -0.88
C GLY A 90 -4.99 12.21 -0.55
N ILE A 91 -4.94 11.14 -1.34
CA ILE A 91 -3.92 10.08 -1.24
C ILE A 91 -2.94 10.15 -2.40
N GLU A 92 -1.79 9.53 -2.23
CA GLU A 92 -0.82 9.30 -3.29
C GLU A 92 -0.79 7.82 -3.67
N ILE A 93 -0.68 7.53 -4.96
CA ILE A 93 -0.57 6.18 -5.51
C ILE A 93 0.66 6.11 -6.39
N ARG A 94 1.52 5.12 -6.12
CA ARG A 94 2.72 4.75 -6.87
C ARG A 94 2.70 3.27 -7.21
N PHE A 95 3.59 2.87 -8.11
CA PHE A 95 3.69 1.50 -8.59
C PHE A 95 5.11 0.95 -8.45
N PHE A 96 5.27 -0.37 -8.48
CA PHE A 96 6.60 -1.00 -8.42
C PHE A 96 7.43 -0.76 -9.68
N HIS A 97 6.81 -0.75 -10.86
CA HIS A 97 7.52 -0.63 -12.14
C HIS A 97 7.17 0.66 -12.90
N SER A 98 5.89 1.03 -12.91
CA SER A 98 5.41 2.20 -13.64
C SER A 98 5.93 3.50 -13.01
N ARG A 99 6.26 4.46 -13.88
CA ARG A 99 6.64 5.83 -13.50
C ARG A 99 5.44 6.75 -13.30
N GLU A 100 4.23 6.28 -13.58
CA GLU A 100 3.01 7.02 -13.31
C GLU A 100 2.86 7.24 -11.80
N ILE A 101 2.51 8.46 -11.40
CA ILE A 101 2.25 8.82 -10.01
C ILE A 101 0.94 9.57 -9.94
N GLY A 102 0.00 9.08 -9.13
CA GLY A 102 -1.22 9.81 -8.82
C GLY A 102 -1.08 10.54 -7.50
N ARG A 103 -0.86 11.85 -7.52
CA ARG A 103 -0.84 12.68 -6.31
C ARG A 103 -2.18 13.37 -6.10
N GLY A 104 -2.62 13.43 -4.86
CA GLY A 104 -3.86 14.08 -4.47
C GLY A 104 -5.11 13.48 -5.08
N ILE A 105 -5.11 12.16 -5.24
CA ILE A 105 -6.28 11.41 -5.70
C ILE A 105 -7.32 11.41 -4.59
N LYS A 106 -8.57 11.78 -4.92
CA LYS A 106 -9.66 11.99 -3.95
C LYS A 106 -10.88 11.14 -4.20
N ASP A 107 -10.95 10.49 -5.35
CA ASP A 107 -12.14 9.74 -5.74
C ASP A 107 -11.82 8.55 -6.66
N ARG A 108 -12.85 7.76 -6.94
CA ARG A 108 -12.79 6.58 -7.82
C ARG A 108 -12.35 6.93 -9.25
N ASN A 109 -12.73 8.10 -9.75
CA ASN A 109 -12.41 8.51 -11.11
C ASN A 109 -10.92 8.85 -11.25
N GLY A 110 -10.34 9.53 -10.26
CA GLY A 110 -8.90 9.76 -10.19
C GLY A 110 -8.11 8.46 -10.15
N VAL A 111 -8.56 7.47 -9.36
CA VAL A 111 -7.94 6.14 -9.32
C VAL A 111 -8.05 5.44 -10.67
N ARG A 112 -9.25 5.34 -11.26
CA ARG A 112 -9.48 4.74 -12.59
C ARG A 112 -8.61 5.39 -13.67
N ASN A 113 -8.56 6.72 -13.70
CA ASN A 113 -7.77 7.47 -14.67
C ASN A 113 -6.27 7.15 -14.53
N LEU A 114 -5.75 7.05 -13.31
CA LEU A 114 -4.37 6.66 -13.08
C LEU A 114 -4.12 5.20 -13.53
N PHE A 115 -4.98 4.27 -13.10
CA PHE A 115 -4.87 2.85 -13.40
C PHE A 115 -4.92 2.56 -14.91
N SER A 116 -5.70 3.34 -15.66
CA SER A 116 -5.79 3.22 -17.13
C SER A 116 -4.49 3.53 -17.87
N LYS A 117 -3.54 4.22 -17.22
CA LYS A 117 -2.23 4.59 -17.80
C LYS A 117 -1.13 3.57 -17.47
N VAL A 118 -1.38 2.67 -16.52
CA VAL A 118 -0.37 1.70 -16.08
C VAL A 118 -0.44 0.44 -16.91
N PHE A 119 0.73 0.02 -17.38
CA PHE A 119 0.89 -1.19 -18.15
C PHE A 119 1.73 -2.24 -17.42
N TRP A 120 1.47 -3.51 -17.69
CA TRP A 120 1.75 -4.63 -16.79
C TRP A 120 2.66 -5.65 -17.47
N PHE A 121 3.64 -5.16 -18.22
CA PHE A 121 4.49 -6.02 -19.06
C PHE A 121 5.68 -6.58 -18.29
N THR A 122 5.88 -6.15 -17.04
CA THR A 122 7.06 -6.47 -16.25
C THR A 122 6.79 -7.65 -15.32
N THR A 123 7.72 -8.58 -15.29
CA THR A 123 7.73 -9.68 -14.33
C THR A 123 8.63 -9.35 -13.14
N GLY A 124 8.30 -9.88 -11.97
CA GLY A 124 9.09 -9.68 -10.75
C GLY A 124 8.44 -8.69 -9.82
N THR A 125 8.93 -8.66 -8.58
CA THR A 125 8.34 -7.89 -7.50
C THR A 125 9.50 -7.19 -6.77
N PRO A 126 9.96 -6.02 -7.27
CA PRO A 126 11.13 -5.31 -6.76
C PRO A 126 10.79 -4.55 -5.47
N THR A 127 10.39 -5.29 -4.43
CA THR A 127 9.76 -4.75 -3.23
C THR A 127 10.69 -3.81 -2.47
N LYS A 128 11.93 -4.23 -2.20
CA LYS A 128 12.93 -3.40 -1.53
C LYS A 128 13.18 -2.13 -2.34
N THR A 129 13.49 -2.28 -3.63
CA THR A 129 13.84 -1.15 -4.49
C THR A 129 12.72 -0.11 -4.53
N SER A 130 11.46 -0.56 -4.65
CA SER A 130 10.30 0.32 -4.70
C SER A 130 10.04 1.03 -3.37
N ILE A 131 10.20 0.33 -2.24
CA ILE A 131 10.09 0.93 -0.91
C ILE A 131 11.20 1.95 -0.68
N SER A 132 12.44 1.64 -1.09
CA SER A 132 13.58 2.57 -1.01
C SER A 132 13.28 3.88 -1.71
N VAL A 133 12.75 3.86 -2.94
CA VAL A 133 12.40 5.09 -3.68
C VAL A 133 11.44 6.00 -2.89
N VAL A 134 10.43 5.43 -2.24
CA VAL A 134 9.47 6.20 -1.44
C VAL A 134 10.12 6.76 -0.18
N LEU A 135 10.91 5.94 0.52
CA LEU A 135 11.59 6.37 1.74
C LEU A 135 12.67 7.41 1.46
N ASP A 136 13.44 7.25 0.39
CA ASP A 136 14.49 8.19 -0.02
C ASP A 136 13.89 9.56 -0.38
N GLU A 137 12.75 9.58 -1.09
CA GLU A 137 12.04 10.84 -1.35
C GLU A 137 11.54 11.47 -0.04
N TYR A 138 10.96 10.67 0.85
CA TYR A 138 10.50 11.16 2.15
C TYR A 138 11.67 11.76 2.96
N PHE A 139 12.78 11.05 3.11
CA PHE A 139 13.94 11.56 3.83
C PHE A 139 14.63 12.71 3.09
N SER A 140 14.55 12.83 1.76
CA SER A 140 15.08 14.02 1.07
C SER A 140 14.42 15.33 1.51
N GLY A 141 13.26 15.26 2.16
CA GLY A 141 12.52 16.40 2.68
C GLY A 141 12.93 16.89 4.07
N TYR A 142 13.82 16.19 4.82
CA TYR A 142 14.23 16.67 6.14
C TYR A 142 15.14 17.90 6.04
N ARG A 143 15.13 18.74 7.08
CA ARG A 143 16.00 19.91 7.19
C ARG A 143 16.61 19.99 8.58
N LEU A 144 17.92 20.19 8.65
CA LEU A 144 18.59 20.52 9.91
C LEU A 144 18.54 22.03 10.09
N THR A 145 17.88 22.48 11.14
CA THR A 145 17.73 23.91 11.49
C THR A 145 18.42 24.19 12.82
N PRO A 146 18.67 25.46 13.18
CA PRO A 146 19.16 25.82 14.52
C PRO A 146 18.24 25.33 15.66
N GLN A 147 16.94 25.13 15.37
CA GLN A 147 15.92 24.66 16.31
C GLN A 147 15.84 23.13 16.38
N GLY A 148 16.54 22.40 15.51
CA GLY A 148 16.56 20.94 15.46
C GLY A 148 16.23 20.38 14.08
N LEU A 149 15.90 19.08 14.07
CA LEU A 149 15.49 18.36 12.86
C LEU A 149 14.03 18.71 12.53
N GLU A 150 13.82 19.36 11.38
CA GLU A 150 12.50 19.50 10.78
C GLU A 150 12.25 18.33 9.83
N MET A 151 11.26 17.51 10.16
CA MET A 151 10.81 16.41 9.32
C MET A 151 9.72 16.87 8.34
N PRO A 152 9.66 16.28 7.14
CA PRO A 152 8.48 16.43 6.28
C PRO A 152 7.27 15.78 6.95
N LYS A 153 6.08 16.03 6.41
CA LYS A 153 4.83 15.43 6.93
C LYS A 153 4.95 13.90 7.03
N ALA A 154 4.68 13.35 8.22
CA ALA A 154 4.80 11.92 8.54
C ALA A 154 4.26 10.99 7.44
N LEU A 155 4.95 9.89 7.17
CA LEU A 155 4.62 8.96 6.09
C LEU A 155 3.75 7.79 6.58
N ASN A 156 2.63 7.55 5.90
CA ASN A 156 1.86 6.31 6.00
C ASN A 156 1.95 5.57 4.65
N LEU A 157 2.94 4.68 4.53
CA LEU A 157 3.19 3.86 3.35
C LEU A 157 2.42 2.53 3.44
N ILE A 158 1.58 2.25 2.45
CA ILE A 158 0.79 1.01 2.35
C ILE A 158 1.21 0.27 1.08
N VAL A 159 1.89 -0.87 1.26
CA VAL A 159 2.37 -1.72 0.17
C VAL A 159 1.33 -2.81 -0.12
N ILE A 160 0.85 -2.88 -1.36
CA ILE A 160 -0.16 -3.87 -1.79
C ILE A 160 0.43 -4.74 -2.90
N THR A 161 0.50 -6.06 -2.66
CA THR A 161 1.06 -7.03 -3.62
C THR A 161 0.34 -8.38 -3.55
N ASP A 162 0.33 -9.13 -4.66
CA ASP A 162 -0.11 -10.53 -4.71
C ASP A 162 1.04 -11.55 -4.62
N GLY A 163 2.27 -11.05 -4.49
CA GLY A 163 3.51 -11.80 -4.58
C GLY A 163 4.45 -11.62 -3.38
N ALA A 164 5.62 -12.22 -3.53
CA ALA A 164 6.77 -12.06 -2.65
C ALA A 164 7.92 -11.45 -3.46
N PRO A 165 8.94 -10.86 -2.82
CA PRO A 165 10.11 -10.32 -3.51
C PRO A 165 10.66 -11.30 -4.55
N SER A 166 11.02 -10.79 -5.73
CA SER A 166 11.51 -11.61 -6.85
C SER A 166 12.82 -12.34 -6.58
N SER A 167 13.60 -11.87 -5.61
CA SER A 167 14.85 -12.47 -5.16
C SER A 167 15.10 -12.15 -3.68
N PRO A 168 16.03 -12.86 -3.01
CA PRO A 168 16.47 -12.48 -1.66
C PRO A 168 17.03 -11.05 -1.56
N SER A 169 17.60 -10.51 -2.65
CA SER A 169 18.13 -9.14 -2.67
C SER A 169 17.04 -8.06 -2.66
N GLU A 170 15.80 -8.44 -3.01
CA GLU A 170 14.62 -7.58 -2.98
C GLU A 170 13.83 -7.68 -1.65
N ASP A 171 14.39 -8.36 -0.64
CA ASP A 171 13.81 -8.36 0.70
C ASP A 171 13.91 -6.96 1.35
N PRO A 172 12.81 -6.37 1.83
CA PRO A 172 12.79 -5.00 2.33
C PRO A 172 13.25 -4.86 3.79
N THR A 173 13.60 -5.96 4.49
CA THR A 173 13.96 -5.92 5.91
C THR A 173 15.13 -4.96 6.15
N GLY A 174 16.15 -5.00 5.30
CA GLY A 174 17.32 -4.13 5.43
C GLY A 174 16.98 -2.64 5.30
N VAL A 175 16.17 -2.25 4.31
CA VAL A 175 15.77 -0.84 4.14
C VAL A 175 14.89 -0.37 5.30
N ILE A 176 14.00 -1.23 5.80
CA ILE A 176 13.17 -0.91 6.97
C ILE A 176 14.02 -0.71 8.22
N LEU A 177 15.00 -1.59 8.47
CA LEU A 177 15.90 -1.46 9.61
C LEU A 177 16.74 -0.18 9.51
N ASN A 178 17.23 0.17 8.31
CA ASN A 178 17.95 1.42 8.09
C ASN A 178 17.06 2.64 8.37
N CYS A 179 15.79 2.62 7.95
CA CYS A 179 14.82 3.66 8.26
C CYS A 179 14.66 3.84 9.79
N ILE A 180 14.54 2.74 10.54
CA ILE A 180 14.41 2.80 12.00
C ILE A 180 15.67 3.37 12.64
N GLN A 181 16.84 2.87 12.25
CA GLN A 181 18.13 3.35 12.76
C GLN A 181 18.34 4.83 12.48
N TRP A 182 17.93 5.31 11.29
CA TRP A 182 17.98 6.72 10.94
C TRP A 182 17.11 7.55 11.88
N LEU A 183 15.86 7.16 12.12
CA LEU A 183 14.95 7.88 13.01
C LEU A 183 15.50 7.96 14.45
N ASP A 184 16.15 6.89 14.92
CA ASP A 184 16.73 6.85 16.25
C ASP A 184 18.02 7.69 16.35
N GLN A 185 18.86 7.66 15.31
CA GLN A 185 20.09 8.46 15.24
C GLN A 185 19.80 9.96 15.36
N TYR A 186 18.70 10.41 14.75
CA TYR A 186 18.29 11.82 14.78
C TYR A 186 17.32 12.16 15.92
N GLY A 187 17.13 11.24 16.88
CA GLY A 187 16.38 11.51 18.10
C GLY A 187 14.88 11.74 17.89
N VAL A 188 14.30 11.26 16.79
CA VAL A 188 12.85 11.36 16.54
C VAL A 188 12.12 10.64 17.67
N PRO A 189 11.15 11.27 18.37
CA PRO A 189 10.47 10.63 19.47
C PRO A 189 9.84 9.29 19.06
N VAL A 190 9.95 8.28 19.91
CA VAL A 190 9.45 6.92 19.63
C VAL A 190 7.93 6.90 19.39
N ASN A 191 7.21 7.81 20.06
CA ASN A 191 5.75 7.91 19.99
C ASN A 191 5.24 8.68 18.77
N ASP A 192 6.14 9.37 18.08
CA ASP A 192 5.87 10.09 16.84
C ASP A 192 6.12 9.08 15.71
N ARG A 193 5.03 8.51 15.20
CA ARG A 193 5.04 7.53 14.09
C ARG A 193 5.38 8.23 12.79
N GLU A 194 6.57 8.82 12.73
CA GLU A 194 7.02 9.67 11.63
C GLU A 194 7.07 8.89 10.30
N VAL A 195 7.33 7.59 10.39
CA VAL A 195 7.15 6.63 9.28
C VAL A 195 6.32 5.45 9.76
N GLY A 196 5.35 5.06 8.95
CA GLY A 196 4.58 3.85 9.07
C GLY A 196 4.55 3.06 7.76
N ILE A 197 4.77 1.75 7.83
CA ILE A 197 4.78 0.85 6.67
C ILE A 197 3.80 -0.30 6.93
N THR A 198 2.80 -0.43 6.07
CA THR A 198 1.78 -1.47 6.14
C THR A 198 1.88 -2.39 4.95
N PHE A 199 2.00 -3.70 5.18
CA PHE A 199 1.93 -4.70 4.12
C PHE A 199 0.53 -5.30 4.03
N ALA A 200 -0.09 -5.19 2.86
CA ALA A 200 -1.37 -5.80 2.55
C ALA A 200 -1.25 -6.75 1.36
N GLN A 201 -1.87 -7.92 1.49
CA GLN A 201 -1.91 -8.91 0.42
C GLN A 201 -3.23 -8.82 -0.33
N VAL A 202 -3.17 -8.80 -1.65
CA VAL A 202 -4.29 -9.11 -2.55
C VAL A 202 -4.15 -10.56 -3.05
N GLY A 203 -5.27 -11.23 -3.29
CA GLY A 203 -5.26 -12.61 -3.75
C GLY A 203 -4.74 -13.61 -2.71
N ARG A 204 -4.47 -14.85 -3.17
CA ARG A 204 -4.32 -16.02 -2.28
C ARG A 204 -2.95 -16.70 -2.33
N ASP A 205 -1.94 -16.15 -3.00
CA ASP A 205 -0.61 -16.77 -3.08
C ASP A 205 -0.04 -17.03 -1.66
N PRO A 206 0.33 -18.29 -1.32
CA PRO A 206 0.92 -18.61 -0.04
C PRO A 206 2.30 -17.97 0.16
N ARG A 207 3.07 -17.73 -0.91
CA ARG A 207 4.37 -17.03 -0.83
C ARG A 207 4.20 -15.58 -0.41
N ALA A 208 3.20 -14.88 -0.97
CA ALA A 208 2.83 -13.55 -0.54
C ALA A 208 2.35 -13.54 0.93
N THR A 209 1.61 -14.58 1.32
CA THR A 209 1.17 -14.74 2.72
C THR A 209 2.37 -14.86 3.66
N LEU A 210 3.33 -15.72 3.32
CA LEU A 210 4.55 -15.93 4.11
C LEU A 210 5.41 -14.67 4.16
N PHE A 211 5.62 -14.03 3.00
CA PHE A 211 6.37 -12.78 2.90
C PHE A 211 5.76 -11.70 3.79
N ARG A 212 4.45 -11.47 3.68
CA ARG A 212 3.71 -10.53 4.53
C ARG A 212 3.91 -10.87 6.00
N SER A 213 3.64 -12.10 6.42
CA SER A 213 3.77 -12.52 7.83
C SER A 213 5.19 -12.35 8.39
N ARG A 214 6.23 -12.45 7.56
CA ARG A 214 7.62 -12.19 7.97
C ARG A 214 7.89 -10.72 8.30
N GLN A 215 7.11 -9.77 7.78
CA GLN A 215 7.32 -8.35 8.09
C GLN A 215 6.86 -8.00 9.51
N ASP A 216 5.88 -8.70 10.08
CA ASP A 216 5.43 -8.50 11.46
C ASP A 216 6.51 -8.84 12.51
N ILE A 217 7.45 -9.72 12.17
CA ILE A 217 8.50 -10.17 13.10
C ILE A 217 9.72 -9.24 13.12
N ILE A 218 9.77 -8.20 12.27
CA ILE A 218 10.89 -7.22 12.25
C ILE A 218 11.11 -6.63 13.64
N HIS A 219 10.02 -6.28 14.36
CA HIS A 219 10.09 -5.72 15.72
C HIS A 219 10.63 -6.68 16.77
N HIS A 220 10.70 -7.98 16.46
CA HIS A 220 11.16 -9.03 17.37
C HIS A 220 12.59 -9.50 17.04
N MET A 221 13.20 -8.94 15.99
CA MET A 221 14.58 -9.27 15.61
C MET A 221 15.56 -8.91 16.73
N PRO A 222 16.68 -9.64 16.90
CA PRO A 222 17.65 -9.37 17.96
C PRO A 222 18.15 -7.92 18.00
N SER A 223 18.38 -7.32 16.83
CA SER A 223 18.77 -5.91 16.66
C SER A 223 17.69 -4.91 17.13
N MET A 224 16.44 -5.35 17.24
CA MET A 224 15.27 -4.53 17.54
C MET A 224 14.69 -4.77 18.93
N ARG A 225 15.17 -5.76 19.70
CA ARG A 225 14.59 -6.16 20.99
C ARG A 225 14.46 -5.05 22.04
N ARG A 226 15.39 -4.07 22.02
CA ARG A 226 15.36 -2.90 22.92
C ARG A 226 14.70 -1.68 22.29
N ASN A 227 14.42 -1.74 21.00
CA ASN A 227 13.82 -0.64 20.25
C ASN A 227 12.30 -0.69 20.43
N GLN A 228 11.73 0.44 20.84
CA GLN A 228 10.30 0.57 21.09
C GLN A 228 9.53 1.04 19.85
N ARG A 229 10.23 1.44 18.78
CA ARG A 229 9.64 1.99 17.55
C ARG A 229 9.02 0.88 16.70
N LYS A 230 7.69 0.85 16.69
CA LYS A 230 6.91 -0.09 15.88
C LYS A 230 6.37 0.61 14.62
N ILE A 231 7.17 0.62 13.55
CA ILE A 231 6.79 1.25 12.27
C ILE A 231 6.15 0.30 11.26
N VAL A 232 6.25 -1.02 11.44
CA VAL A 232 5.73 -2.02 10.50
C VAL A 232 4.45 -2.66 11.03
N TYR A 233 3.45 -2.80 10.16
CA TYR A 233 2.23 -3.56 10.41
C TYR A 233 1.92 -4.47 9.21
N THR A 234 1.35 -5.64 9.46
CA THR A 234 0.73 -6.43 8.38
C THR A 234 -0.77 -6.53 8.55
N LEU A 235 -1.49 -6.26 7.46
CA LEU A 235 -2.93 -6.47 7.43
C LEU A 235 -3.21 -7.97 7.29
N LYS A 236 -3.66 -8.58 8.39
CA LYS A 236 -3.96 -10.03 8.45
C LYS A 236 -4.98 -10.46 7.41
N SER A 237 -6.03 -9.66 7.20
CA SER A 237 -7.06 -9.92 6.19
C SER A 237 -6.54 -9.65 4.78
N LYS A 238 -6.75 -10.60 3.88
CA LYS A 238 -6.42 -10.47 2.46
C LYS A 238 -7.48 -9.66 1.71
N LEU A 239 -7.08 -8.95 0.67
CA LEU A 239 -7.94 -8.22 -0.25
C LEU A 239 -8.40 -9.20 -1.34
N ASN A 240 -9.38 -10.06 -1.03
CA ASN A 240 -9.78 -11.17 -1.92
C ASN A 240 -11.13 -10.96 -2.60
N SER A 241 -11.97 -10.05 -2.08
CA SER A 241 -13.27 -9.79 -2.66
C SER A 241 -13.72 -8.37 -2.32
N VAL A 242 -14.59 -7.85 -3.18
CA VAL A 242 -15.36 -6.62 -2.96
C VAL A 242 -16.75 -6.97 -2.41
N VAL A 243 -17.16 -8.24 -2.52
CA VAL A 243 -18.38 -8.79 -1.93
C VAL A 243 -18.09 -9.11 -0.46
N LEU A 244 -18.31 -8.14 0.40
CA LEU A 244 -18.39 -8.31 1.85
C LEU A 244 -19.70 -7.70 2.31
N SER A 245 -20.22 -8.12 3.46
CA SER A 245 -21.28 -7.37 4.13
C SER A 245 -20.82 -5.91 4.26
N ASN A 246 -21.72 -4.93 4.07
CA ASN A 246 -21.34 -3.52 4.09
C ASN A 246 -20.50 -3.15 5.33
N ASN A 247 -20.77 -3.76 6.49
CA ASN A 247 -20.03 -3.50 7.73
C ASN A 247 -18.61 -4.09 7.74
N ASP A 248 -18.39 -5.32 7.27
CA ASP A 248 -17.06 -5.94 7.23
C ASP A 248 -16.16 -5.28 6.18
N TYR A 249 -16.76 -4.86 5.06
CA TYR A 249 -16.08 -4.10 4.03
C TYR A 249 -15.52 -2.79 4.60
N ASN A 250 -16.39 -1.98 5.22
CA ASN A 250 -16.02 -0.67 5.75
C ASN A 250 -14.91 -0.77 6.80
N ARG A 251 -15.01 -1.74 7.72
CA ARG A 251 -13.97 -1.98 8.73
C ARG A 251 -12.61 -2.30 8.12
N LYS A 252 -12.57 -3.15 7.09
CA LYS A 252 -11.30 -3.50 6.43
C LYS A 252 -10.71 -2.33 5.65
N VAL A 253 -11.55 -1.56 4.96
CA VAL A 253 -11.12 -0.36 4.22
C VAL A 253 -10.48 0.65 5.17
N ILE A 254 -11.15 0.97 6.28
CA ILE A 254 -10.63 1.92 7.27
C ILE A 254 -9.35 1.40 7.92
N LYS A 255 -9.32 0.11 8.25
CA LYS A 255 -8.13 -0.53 8.83
C LYS A 255 -6.94 -0.52 7.87
N LEU A 256 -7.16 -0.75 6.57
CA LEU A 256 -6.10 -0.65 5.57
C LEU A 256 -5.62 0.80 5.41
N LEU A 257 -6.56 1.75 5.30
CA LEU A 257 -6.26 3.17 5.10
C LEU A 257 -5.45 3.77 6.26
N LEU A 258 -5.76 3.39 7.50
CA LEU A 258 -4.98 3.79 8.67
C LEU A 258 -3.70 2.98 8.81
N GLY A 259 -3.72 1.69 8.47
CA GLY A 259 -2.55 0.82 8.55
C GLY A 259 -1.91 0.83 9.94
N VAL A 260 -0.59 0.92 9.98
CA VAL A 260 0.19 1.00 11.23
C VAL A 260 -0.06 2.27 12.04
N ILE A 261 -0.67 3.33 11.47
CA ILE A 261 -0.86 4.59 12.21
C ILE A 261 -2.02 4.52 13.20
N ASP A 262 -2.92 3.53 13.06
CA ASP A 262 -3.92 3.22 14.08
C ASP A 262 -3.23 2.65 15.34
N LYS A 263 -3.53 3.20 16.52
CA LYS A 263 -2.86 2.84 17.79
C LYS A 263 -3.53 1.66 18.51
N THR A 264 -4.68 1.17 18.01
CA THR A 264 -5.52 0.17 18.69
C THR A 264 -5.39 -1.23 18.11
#